data_AF-A0A9Q3FDR9-F1
#
_entry.id   AF-A0A9Q3FDR9-F1
#
_cell.length_a   1.000
_cell.length_b   1.000
_cell.length_c   1.000
_cell.angle_alpha   90.00
_cell.angle_beta   90.00
_cell.angle_gamma   90.00
#
_symmetry.space_group_name_H-M   'P 1'
#
loop_
_entity.id
_entity.type
_entity.pdbx_description
1 polymer ?
#
loop_
_entity_poly.entity_id
_entity_poly.type
_entity_poly.pdbx_seq_one_letter_code
_entity_poly.pdbx_strand_id
1 'polypeptide(L)' 'MRHELIDVLYTYNNAFASDNEPLGTIKGHSVDITLNIDRTYHPVLRRPAYPASPRAREALEKTYPRAHPTWCTKESRA' A
#
# COMPACT_ATOMS: atom_id res chain seq x y z
N MET A 1 3.80 16.14 -34.63
CA MET A 1 4.60 15.72 -33.44
C MET A 1 3.93 15.96 -32.09
N ARG A 2 3.70 17.18 -31.59
CA ARG A 2 3.08 17.34 -30.24
C ARG A 2 1.64 16.83 -30.16
N HIS A 3 0.88 16.90 -31.25
CA HIS A 3 -0.52 16.49 -31.28
C HIS A 3 -0.68 14.97 -31.20
N GLU A 4 0.09 14.23 -32.02
CA GLU A 4 0.10 12.76 -32.03
C GLU A 4 0.41 12.16 -30.65
N LEU A 5 1.34 12.76 -29.89
CA LEU A 5 1.65 12.30 -28.55
C LEU A 5 0.46 12.47 -27.59
N ILE A 6 -0.24 13.60 -27.68
CA ILE A 6 -1.40 13.88 -26.83
C ILE A 6 -2.52 12.90 -27.16
N ASP A 7 -2.75 12.60 -28.43
CA ASP A 7 -3.76 11.65 -28.88
C ASP A 7 -3.50 10.24 -28.32
N VAL A 8 -2.23 9.80 -28.33
CA VAL A 8 -1.82 8.51 -27.75
C VAL A 8 -2.07 8.48 -26.24
N LEU A 9 -1.66 9.52 -25.52
CA LEU A 9 -1.85 9.61 -24.06
C LEU A 9 -3.33 9.63 -23.66
N TYR A 10 -4.18 10.30 -24.44
CA TYR A 10 -5.63 10.29 -24.24
C TYR A 10 -6.25 8.93 -24.56
N THR A 11 -5.85 8.31 -25.67
CA THR A 11 -6.36 7.00 -26.11
C THR A 11 -6.07 5.91 -25.07
N TYR A 12 -4.90 5.95 -24.44
CA TYR A 12 -4.47 4.96 -23.45
C TYR A 12 -4.47 5.48 -22.00
N ASN A 13 -5.33 6.45 -21.66
CA ASN A 13 -5.36 7.07 -20.33
C ASN A 13 -5.44 6.05 -19.18
N ASN A 14 -6.27 5.01 -19.35
CA ASN A 14 -6.48 3.95 -18.36
C ASN A 14 -5.26 3.03 -18.14
N ALA A 15 -4.24 3.09 -19.00
CA ALA A 15 -3.00 2.35 -18.82
C ALA A 15 -2.04 3.04 -17.84
N PHE A 16 -2.29 4.30 -17.50
CA PHE A 16 -1.48 5.09 -16.58
C PHE A 16 -2.07 5.09 -15.18
N ALA A 17 -1.21 5.16 -14.17
CA ALA A 17 -1.66 5.33 -12.80
C ALA A 17 -2.14 6.77 -12.59
N SER A 18 -3.32 6.91 -11.99
CA SER A 18 -3.89 8.19 -11.57
C SER A 18 -3.93 8.25 -10.03
N ASP A 19 -4.10 9.44 -9.46
CA ASP A 19 -4.20 9.61 -8.01
C ASP A 19 -5.38 8.80 -7.41
N ASN A 20 -6.45 8.60 -8.20
CA ASN A 20 -7.62 7.82 -7.80
C ASN A 20 -7.49 6.32 -8.11
N GLU A 21 -6.67 5.96 -9.09
CA GLU A 21 -6.47 4.57 -9.56
C GLU A 21 -4.97 4.27 -9.59
N PRO A 22 -4.39 3.91 -8.44
CA PRO A 22 -2.97 3.64 -8.35
C PRO A 22 -2.62 2.36 -9.10
N LEU A 23 -1.38 2.31 -9.58
CA LEU A 23 -0.82 1.17 -10.29
C LEU A 23 -1.00 -0.12 -9.46
N GLY A 24 -1.54 -1.17 -10.08
CA GLY A 24 -1.74 -2.46 -9.42
C GLY A 24 -3.14 -2.68 -8.83
N THR A 25 -4.06 -1.72 -8.92
CA THR A 25 -5.49 -1.90 -8.61
C THR A 25 -6.24 -2.66 -9.72
N ILE A 26 -5.61 -3.71 -10.27
CA ILE A 26 -6.23 -4.52 -11.33
C ILE A 26 -7.19 -5.49 -10.65
N LYS A 27 -8.48 -5.31 -10.89
CA LYS A 27 -9.53 -6.20 -10.37
C LYS A 27 -9.20 -7.66 -10.74
N GLY A 28 -9.19 -8.55 -9.75
CA GLY A 28 -8.90 -9.97 -9.94
C GLY A 28 -7.42 -10.39 -9.87
N HIS A 29 -6.48 -9.46 -9.68
CA HIS A 29 -5.05 -9.77 -9.48
C HIS A 29 -4.63 -9.79 -8.00
N SER A 30 -5.52 -10.26 -7.12
CA SER A 30 -5.15 -10.49 -5.72
C SER A 30 -4.23 -11.70 -5.62
N VAL A 31 -3.06 -11.53 -5.02
CA VAL A 31 -2.15 -12.64 -4.73
C VAL A 31 -2.54 -13.23 -3.38
N ASP A 32 -2.93 -14.51 -3.38
CA ASP A 32 -3.06 -15.28 -2.15
C ASP A 32 -1.68 -15.81 -1.75
N ILE A 33 -1.12 -15.27 -0.67
CA ILE A 33 0.22 -15.65 -0.18
C ILE A 33 0.02 -16.64 0.95
N THR A 34 0.16 -17.93 0.65
CA THR A 34 0.11 -19.02 1.63
C THR A 34 1.52 -19.48 2.01
N LEU A 35 1.72 -19.81 3.29
CA LEU A 35 2.97 -20.40 3.74
C LEU A 35 2.88 -21.92 3.53
N ASN A 36 3.81 -22.50 2.78
CA ASN A 36 3.85 -23.94 2.50
C ASN A 36 4.16 -24.82 3.72
N ILE A 37 4.50 -24.21 4.85
CA ILE A 37 4.82 -24.89 6.10
C ILE A 37 3.93 -24.35 7.20
N ASP A 38 3.58 -25.21 8.15
CA ASP A 38 2.99 -24.75 9.39
C ASP A 38 4.04 -24.00 10.22
N ARG A 39 3.62 -22.94 10.91
CA ARG A 39 4.54 -22.18 11.77
C ARG A 39 4.80 -23.05 12.99
N THR A 40 6.02 -23.59 13.10
CA THR A 40 6.47 -24.42 14.24
C THR A 40 6.25 -23.75 15.60
N TYR A 41 6.13 -22.42 15.62
CA TYR A 41 5.81 -21.62 16.81
C TYR A 41 4.64 -20.69 16.53
N HIS A 42 3.87 -20.40 17.58
CA HIS A 42 2.79 -19.40 17.52
C HIS A 42 3.30 -18.05 16.99
N PRO A 43 2.47 -17.29 16.26
CA PRO A 43 2.86 -15.98 15.75
C PRO A 43 3.29 -15.07 16.90
N VAL A 44 4.59 -14.80 16.96
CA VAL A 44 5.18 -13.93 17.99
C VAL A 44 4.68 -12.51 17.80
N LEU A 45 4.19 -11.89 18.88
CA LEU A 45 3.85 -10.48 18.88
C LEU A 45 5.11 -9.68 18.55
N ARG A 46 5.12 -9.02 17.38
CA ARG A 46 6.25 -8.17 16.99
C ARG A 46 6.35 -7.03 18.00
N ARG A 47 7.58 -6.73 18.44
CA ARG A 47 7.84 -5.50 19.18
C ARG A 47 7.34 -4.30 18.36
N PRO A 48 6.83 -3.24 18.99
CA PRO A 48 6.50 -2.03 18.26
C PRO A 48 7.73 -1.56 17.48
N ALA A 49 7.51 -1.05 16.26
CA ALA A 49 8.59 -0.46 15.50
C ALA A 49 9.27 0.64 16.35
N TYR A 50 10.60 0.74 16.24
CA TYR A 50 11.31 1.85 16.85
C TYR A 50 10.75 3.17 16.32
N PRO A 51 10.67 4.21 17.18
CA PRO A 51 10.15 5.50 16.74
C PRO A 51 10.97 6.01 15.56
N ALA A 52 10.28 6.46 14.51
CA ALA A 52 10.92 7.09 13.37
C ALA A 52 11.60 8.40 13.80
N SER A 53 12.67 8.79 13.11
CA SER A 53 13.29 10.11 13.32
C SER A 53 12.28 11.23 13.00
N PRO A 54 12.43 12.44 13.57
CA PRO A 54 11.47 13.54 13.34
C PRO A 54 11.22 13.80 11.84
N ARG A 55 12.30 13.86 11.06
CA ARG A 55 12.24 14.03 9.60
C ARG A 55 11.52 12.87 8.89
N ALA A 56 11.80 11.63 9.31
CA ALA A 56 11.14 10.46 8.73
C ALA A 56 9.64 10.46 9.08
N ARG A 57 9.29 10.88 10.30
CA ARG A 57 7.90 10.96 10.76
C ARG A 57 7.08 11.98 9.96
N GLU A 58 7.64 13.16 9.68
CA GLU A 58 6.99 14.19 8.84
C GLU A 58 6.74 13.70 7.41
N ALA A 59 7.73 13.03 6.80
CA ALA A 59 7.59 12.46 5.47
C ALA A 59 6.54 11.33 5.42
N LEU A 60 6.51 10.48 6.47
CA LEU A 60 5.53 9.41 6.61
C LEU A 60 4.12 9.97 6.81
N GLU A 61 3.94 11.03 7.60
CA GLU A 61 2.64 11.64 7.85
C GLU A 61 2.08 12.34 6.59
N LYS A 62 2.95 12.89 5.74
CA LYS A 62 2.57 13.43 4.43
C LYS A 62 2.15 12.33 3.44
N THR A 63 2.86 11.20 3.44
CA THR A 63 2.64 10.10 2.48
C THR A 63 1.50 9.18 2.92
N TYR A 64 1.35 8.99 4.22
CA TYR A 64 0.36 8.16 4.87
C TYR A 64 -0.31 8.99 5.97
N PRO A 65 -1.21 9.92 5.62
CA PRO A 65 -2.00 10.63 6.60
C PRO A 65 -2.74 9.61 7.47
N ARG A 66 -2.81 9.89 8.77
CA ARG A 66 -3.18 8.97 9.87
C ARG A 66 -4.66 8.52 9.85
N ALA A 67 -5.23 8.28 8.68
CA ALA A 67 -6.63 7.96 8.43
C ALA A 67 -6.77 6.80 7.42
N HIS A 68 -6.24 5.63 7.76
CA HIS A 68 -6.85 4.37 7.36
C HIS A 68 -6.99 3.50 8.61
N PRO A 69 -8.22 3.24 9.10
CA PRO A 69 -8.46 2.61 10.40
C PRO A 69 -8.23 1.10 10.40
N THR A 70 -7.66 0.52 9.35
CA THR A 70 -7.60 -0.95 9.18
C THR A 70 -6.28 -1.59 9.62
N TRP A 71 -5.23 -0.81 9.93
CA TRP A 71 -3.90 -1.39 10.21
C TRP A 71 -3.41 -1.22 11.66
N CYS A 72 -4.17 -0.55 12.53
CA CYS A 72 -3.80 -0.39 13.94
C CYS A 72 -5.03 -0.25 14.87
N THR A 73 -6.00 -1.15 14.78
CA THR A 73 -6.86 -1.45 15.93
C THR A 73 -6.16 -2.54 16.74
N LYS A 74 -5.44 -2.14 17.79
CA LYS A 74 -5.09 -3.07 18.86
C LYS A 74 -6.35 -3.43 19.64
N GLU A 75 -7.21 -4.27 19.07
CA GLU A 75 -8.10 -5.11 19.87
C GLU A 75 -7.29 -6.32 20.34
N SER A 76 -6.42 -6.07 21.33
CA SER A 76 -5.92 -7.11 22.21
C SER A 76 -7.07 -7.49 23.15
N ARG A 77 -7.95 -8.37 22.69
CA ARG A 77 -8.88 -9.12 23.54
C ARG A 77 -8.37 -10.55 23.64
N ALA A 78 -7.63 -10.82 24.71
CA ALA A 78 -7.45 -12.12 25.35
C ALA A 78 -6.99 -11.85 26.78
#